data_AF-A0A1B0DA74-F1
#
_entry.id   AF-A0A1B0DA74-F1
#
_cell.length_a   1.000
_cell.length_b   1.000
_cell.length_c   1.000
_cell.angle_alpha   90.00
_cell.angle_beta   90.00
_cell.angle_gamma   90.00
#
_symmetry.space_group_name_H-M   'P 1'
#
loop_
_entity.id
_entity.type
_entity.pdbx_description
1 polymer ?
#
loop_
_entity_poly.entity_id
_entity_poly.type
_entity_poly.pdbx_seq_one_letter_code
_entity_poly.pdbx_strand_id
1 'polypeptide(L)'
;MCKYMLPSDNPSQNPESLKSLSDKRNQKHPHIIFEARTKANKGCANSGILEWRMPRPRKPSHGSGLVETADPNGAGRYRRDVREATKYIETALIIDKAMFEKRNGSTRAEVVHDAIQVANIADLYFRTLNTRVSVVYIETWQQSNKAQIDGGKDISKAISNFNDYTSRNLFKIDKDTTQLLT
;
A
#
# COMPACT_ATOMS: atom_id res chain seq x y z
N MET A 1 -6.07 1.58 -3.20
CA MET A 1 -6.69 1.90 -4.50
C MET A 1 -6.08 0.96 -5.51
N CYS A 2 -6.79 -0.12 -5.88
CA CYS A 2 -6.27 -1.10 -6.84
C CYS A 2 -6.31 -0.50 -8.24
N LYS A 3 -5.15 -0.43 -8.91
CA LYS A 3 -5.08 -0.13 -10.35
C LYS A 3 -5.37 -1.41 -11.12
N TYR A 4 -6.51 -1.49 -11.77
CA TYR A 4 -6.76 -2.48 -12.81
C TYR A 4 -6.17 -1.98 -14.13
N MET A 5 -5.31 -2.78 -14.75
CA MET A 5 -4.83 -2.60 -16.12
C MET A 5 -5.48 -3.70 -16.96
N LEU A 6 -6.42 -3.34 -17.83
CA LEU A 6 -6.98 -4.24 -18.84
C LEU A 6 -6.20 -4.06 -20.16
N PRO A 7 -5.91 -5.14 -20.92
CA PRO A 7 -5.22 -5.03 -22.20
C PRO A 7 -6.15 -4.54 -23.32
N SER A 8 -5.58 -3.82 -24.28
CA SER A 8 -6.21 -3.23 -25.46
C SER A 8 -6.62 -4.27 -26.51
N ASP A 9 -7.82 -4.09 -27.09
CA ASP A 9 -8.22 -4.69 -28.36
C ASP A 9 -8.66 -3.59 -29.34
N ASN A 10 -8.07 -3.61 -30.54
CA ASN A 10 -8.58 -3.00 -31.77
C ASN A 10 -8.06 -3.88 -32.91
N PRO A 11 -8.88 -4.22 -33.93
CA PRO A 11 -8.82 -3.39 -35.12
C PRO A 11 -10.11 -3.26 -35.98
N SER A 12 -10.10 -2.16 -36.74
CA SER A 12 -10.66 -1.93 -38.08
C SER A 12 -12.19 -1.83 -38.30
N GLN A 13 -12.64 -0.60 -38.59
CA GLN A 13 -13.33 -0.25 -39.84
C GLN A 13 -13.16 1.27 -40.13
N ASN A 14 -12.87 1.57 -41.39
CA ASN A 14 -12.49 2.86 -42.02
C ASN A 14 -13.74 3.47 -42.72
N PRO A 15 -13.68 4.58 -43.49
CA PRO A 15 -13.22 5.97 -43.27
C PRO A 15 -14.32 7.01 -43.64
N GLU A 16 -13.96 8.30 -43.69
CA GLU A 16 -14.75 9.46 -44.21
C GLU A 16 -15.85 10.00 -43.28
N SER A 17 -16.08 11.30 -43.10
CA SER A 17 -15.43 12.55 -43.51
C SER A 17 -16.06 13.64 -42.64
N LEU A 18 -15.28 14.65 -42.23
CA LEU A 18 -15.70 16.05 -42.19
C LEU A 18 -14.50 16.90 -41.78
N LYS A 19 -13.93 17.54 -42.80
CA LYS A 19 -12.95 18.61 -42.67
C LYS A 19 -13.62 19.77 -41.93
N SER A 20 -12.94 20.40 -40.98
CA SER A 20 -12.41 21.76 -41.18
C SER A 20 -11.95 22.41 -39.87
N LEU A 21 -10.97 23.31 -40.05
CA LEU A 21 -10.71 24.49 -39.23
C LEU A 21 -9.95 24.30 -37.90
N SER A 22 -8.64 24.38 -38.05
CA SER A 22 -7.79 25.36 -37.37
C SER A 22 -8.19 25.79 -35.95
N ASP A 23 -7.44 25.34 -34.95
CA ASP A 23 -6.65 26.27 -34.13
C ASP A 23 -5.65 25.51 -33.23
N LYS A 24 -4.35 25.69 -33.48
CA LYS A 24 -3.32 25.29 -32.53
C LYS A 24 -3.28 26.32 -31.40
N ARG A 25 -4.12 26.15 -30.38
CA ARG A 25 -3.98 26.89 -29.12
C ARG A 25 -3.95 25.95 -27.93
N ASN A 26 -2.70 25.68 -27.52
CA ASN A 26 -2.22 25.31 -26.20
C ASN A 26 -3.31 25.33 -25.10
N GLN A 27 -3.99 24.20 -24.88
CA GLN A 27 -4.95 24.06 -23.79
C GLN A 27 -4.18 23.92 -22.48
N LYS A 28 -3.78 25.05 -21.91
CA LYS A 28 -3.29 25.12 -20.53
C LYS A 28 -4.50 24.87 -19.61
N HIS A 29 -4.51 23.72 -18.94
CA HIS A 29 -5.49 23.45 -17.89
C HIS A 29 -5.42 24.56 -16.81
N PRO A 30 -6.55 25.13 -16.37
CA PRO A 30 -6.55 26.14 -15.33
C PRO A 30 -6.09 25.49 -14.03
N HIS A 31 -4.84 25.77 -13.64
CA HIS A 31 -4.30 25.40 -12.35
C HIS A 31 -4.62 26.53 -11.38
N ILE A 32 -5.47 26.24 -10.41
CA ILE A 32 -5.75 27.15 -9.31
C ILE A 32 -4.60 26.97 -8.32
N ILE A 33 -3.70 27.96 -8.23
CA ILE A 33 -2.65 27.99 -7.22
C ILE A 33 -3.22 28.66 -5.98
N PHE A 34 -3.45 27.88 -4.93
CA PHE A 34 -3.70 28.42 -3.60
C PHE A 34 -2.37 28.66 -2.90
N GLU A 35 -2.02 29.93 -2.69
CA GLU A 35 -0.96 30.29 -1.75
C GLU A 35 -1.51 30.13 -0.32
N ALA A 36 -1.11 29.05 0.35
CA ALA A 36 -1.37 28.91 1.78
C ALA A 36 -0.57 29.98 2.52
N ARG A 37 -1.25 30.98 3.10
CA ARG A 37 -0.64 31.92 4.05
C ARG A 37 -0.24 31.19 5.33
N THR A 38 0.84 30.42 5.26
CA THR A 38 1.52 29.90 6.42
C THR A 38 2.79 30.72 6.61
N LYS A 39 2.69 31.81 7.38
CA LYS A 39 3.88 32.37 8.02
C LYS A 39 4.30 31.41 9.14
N ALA A 40 4.94 30.32 8.75
CA ALA A 40 5.71 29.50 9.66
C ALA A 40 6.97 29.10 8.90
N ASN A 41 8.09 29.67 9.32
CA ASN A 41 9.41 29.39 8.79
C ASN A 41 9.70 27.89 9.00
N LYS A 42 9.42 27.05 8.00
CA LYS A 42 9.80 25.64 8.00
C LYS A 42 11.25 25.55 7.53
N GLY A 43 12.15 26.08 8.35
CA GLY A 43 13.56 25.77 8.24
C GLY A 43 13.78 24.33 8.70
N CYS A 44 14.27 23.47 7.82
CA CYS A 44 14.84 22.19 8.23
C CYS A 44 16.15 22.50 8.96
N ALA A 45 16.24 22.12 10.24
CA ALA A 45 17.38 22.39 11.11
C ALA A 45 18.60 21.49 10.79
N ASN A 46 19.12 21.60 9.57
CA ASN A 46 20.48 21.20 9.23
C ASN A 46 21.20 22.42 8.65
N SER A 47 21.48 23.40 9.51
CA SER A 47 22.57 24.34 9.27
C SER A 47 23.41 24.29 10.53
N GLY A 48 24.57 23.65 10.38
CA GLY A 48 25.43 23.29 11.49
C GLY A 48 25.88 24.51 12.28
N ILE A 49 25.85 24.39 13.60
CA ILE A 49 26.89 24.97 14.44
C ILE A 49 26.98 24.13 15.71
N LEU A 50 28.15 23.56 15.90
CA LEU A 50 28.52 22.67 16.99
C LEU A 50 29.05 23.56 18.12
N GLU A 51 28.22 23.94 19.09
CA GLU A 51 28.73 24.53 20.34
C GLU A 51 28.02 23.95 21.56
N TRP A 52 28.80 23.17 22.30
CA TRP A 52 28.51 22.67 23.63
C TRP A 52 28.21 23.83 24.60
N ARG A 53 26.94 24.18 24.78
CA ARG A 53 26.54 25.02 25.93
C ARG A 53 26.44 24.16 27.18
N MET A 54 27.51 24.21 27.97
CA MET A 54 27.53 23.81 29.38
C MET A 54 26.32 24.40 30.14
N PRO A 55 25.68 23.67 31.07
CA PRO A 55 24.65 24.24 31.92
C PRO A 55 25.29 25.14 32.99
N ARG A 56 24.90 26.42 33.03
CA ARG A 56 25.27 27.31 34.16
C ARG A 56 24.54 26.83 35.43
N PRO A 57 25.18 26.77 36.61
CA PRO A 57 24.49 26.41 37.85
C PRO A 57 23.54 27.54 38.24
N ARG A 58 22.24 27.27 38.31
CA ARG A 58 21.28 28.20 38.89
C ARG A 58 21.35 28.11 40.42
N LYS A 59 21.62 29.25 41.05
CA LYS A 59 21.65 29.49 42.50
C LYS A 59 20.30 29.05 43.13
N PRO A 60 20.26 28.27 44.22
CA PRO A 60 19.00 27.96 44.89
C PRO A 60 18.56 29.14 45.77
N SER A 61 17.38 29.69 45.49
CA SER A 61 16.65 30.54 46.43
C SER A 61 15.60 29.69 47.11
N HIS A 62 15.62 29.68 48.45
CA HIS A 62 14.65 29.03 49.33
C HIS A 62 13.20 29.40 48.96
N GLY A 63 12.32 28.40 48.94
CA GLY A 63 10.87 28.60 48.82
C GLY A 63 10.13 27.29 48.62
N SER A 64 9.52 26.79 49.70
CA SER A 64 8.57 25.66 49.71
C SER A 64 7.39 25.92 48.76
N GLY A 65 6.98 24.91 47.99
CA GLY A 65 5.77 24.94 47.18
C GLY A 65 5.84 24.07 45.94
N LEU A 66 5.40 22.81 46.06
CA LEU A 66 5.13 21.93 44.93
C LEU A 66 3.91 22.49 44.16
N VAL A 67 4.18 23.29 43.13
CA VAL A 67 3.21 23.63 42.08
C VAL A 67 3.77 23.05 40.79
N GLU A 68 3.06 22.05 40.27
CA GLU A 68 3.25 21.49 38.94
C GLU A 68 3.03 22.62 37.93
N THR A 69 4.13 23.21 37.46
CA THR A 69 4.09 24.22 36.41
C THR A 69 3.96 23.48 35.09
N ALA A 70 2.73 23.37 34.61
CA ALA A 70 2.47 23.13 33.21
C ALA A 70 3.18 24.22 32.40
N ASP A 71 4.13 23.82 31.55
CA ASP A 71 4.78 24.71 30.60
C ASP A 71 3.71 25.38 29.71
N PRO A 72 3.59 26.71 29.69
CA PRO A 72 2.59 27.41 28.88
C PRO A 72 2.93 27.42 27.37
N ASN A 73 4.07 26.83 26.98
CA ASN A 73 4.48 26.64 25.60
C ASN A 73 4.37 25.15 25.21
N GLY A 74 3.16 24.60 25.39
CA GLY A 74 2.76 23.19 25.24
C GLY A 74 2.97 22.53 23.87
N ALA A 75 4.14 22.70 23.26
CA ALA A 75 4.68 21.85 22.21
C ALA A 75 5.56 20.77 22.84
N GLY A 76 5.07 20.12 23.90
CA GLY A 76 5.51 18.76 24.17
C GLY A 76 5.21 17.98 22.90
N ARG A 77 6.25 17.57 22.17
CA ARG A 77 6.10 16.63 21.07
C ARG A 77 5.60 15.34 21.69
N TYR A 78 4.29 15.21 21.86
CA TYR A 78 3.68 13.94 22.19
C TYR A 78 4.17 13.00 21.08
N ARG A 79 4.96 12.00 21.45
CA ARG A 79 5.29 10.92 20.52
C ARG A 79 3.94 10.36 20.11
N ARG A 80 3.51 10.62 18.86
CA ARG A 80 2.26 10.03 18.36
C ARG A 80 2.40 8.54 18.58
N ASP A 81 1.44 7.95 19.28
CA ASP A 81 1.49 6.51 19.54
C ASP A 81 1.41 5.80 18.18
N VAL A 82 2.47 5.08 17.82
CA VAL A 82 2.55 4.31 16.57
C VAL A 82 1.47 3.23 16.53
N ARG A 83 0.90 2.87 17.69
CA ARG A 83 -0.24 1.95 17.80
C ARG A 83 -1.54 2.53 17.27
N GLU A 84 -1.69 3.85 17.26
CA GLU A 84 -2.89 4.54 16.75
C GLU A 84 -2.85 4.77 15.24
N ALA A 85 -1.69 4.59 14.60
CA ALA A 85 -1.55 4.73 13.16
C ALA A 85 -2.15 3.51 12.43
N THR A 86 -2.92 3.78 11.37
CA THR A 86 -3.42 2.71 10.51
C THR A 86 -2.28 2.04 9.75
N LYS A 87 -2.23 0.72 9.82
CA LYS A 87 -1.21 -0.10 9.15
C LYS A 87 -1.78 -0.76 7.90
N TYR A 88 -0.93 -1.09 6.96
CA TYR A 88 -1.31 -1.78 5.73
C TYR A 88 -0.49 -3.06 5.61
N ILE A 89 -1.16 -4.14 5.20
CA ILE A 89 -0.53 -5.38 4.77
C ILE A 89 -0.73 -5.46 3.26
N GLU A 90 0.35 -5.29 2.51
CA GLU A 90 0.37 -5.46 1.06
C GLU A 90 0.49 -6.95 0.74
N THR A 91 -0.55 -7.51 0.12
CA THR A 91 -0.64 -8.95 -0.14
C THR A 91 -0.72 -9.25 -1.62
N ALA A 92 0.06 -10.24 -2.07
CA ALA A 92 -0.07 -10.84 -3.39
C ALA A 92 -0.85 -12.14 -3.29
N LEU A 93 -1.83 -12.33 -4.17
CA LEU A 93 -2.63 -13.56 -4.23
C LEU A 93 -2.21 -14.41 -5.42
N ILE A 94 -1.99 -15.70 -5.19
CA ILE A 94 -1.72 -16.69 -6.22
C ILE A 94 -2.86 -17.70 -6.19
N ILE A 95 -3.52 -17.86 -7.33
CA ILE A 95 -4.69 -18.73 -7.48
C ILE A 95 -4.25 -19.96 -8.27
N ASP A 96 -4.29 -21.12 -7.61
CA ASP A 96 -3.94 -22.43 -8.17
C ASP A 96 -4.96 -22.88 -9.24
N LYS A 97 -4.57 -23.81 -10.10
CA LYS A 97 -5.45 -24.49 -11.05
C LYS A 97 -6.64 -25.20 -10.38
N ALA A 98 -6.44 -25.77 -9.20
CA ALA A 98 -7.50 -26.48 -8.46
C ALA A 98 -8.72 -25.59 -8.19
N MET A 99 -8.52 -24.27 -8.03
CA MET A 99 -9.60 -23.30 -7.87
C MET A 99 -10.45 -23.09 -9.13
N PHE A 100 -9.88 -23.30 -10.31
CA PHE A 100 -10.60 -23.30 -11.59
C PHE A 100 -11.35 -24.61 -11.81
N GLU A 101 -10.76 -25.74 -11.41
CA GLU A 101 -11.38 -27.06 -11.53
C GLU A 101 -12.60 -27.20 -10.61
N LYS A 102 -12.51 -26.73 -9.35
CA LYS A 102 -13.62 -26.74 -8.38
C LYS A 102 -14.87 -25.97 -8.82
N ARG A 103 -14.73 -25.03 -9.76
CA ARG A 103 -15.83 -24.21 -10.27
C ARG A 103 -16.24 -24.57 -11.71
N ASN A 104 -16.04 -25.82 -12.13
CA ASN A 104 -16.41 -26.31 -13.46
C ASN A 104 -15.80 -25.51 -14.64
N GLY A 105 -14.60 -24.96 -14.47
CA GLY A 105 -13.97 -24.15 -15.52
C GLY A 105 -14.52 -22.74 -15.64
N SER A 106 -14.92 -22.13 -14.51
CA SER A 106 -15.26 -20.70 -14.41
C SER A 106 -14.29 -19.80 -15.15
N THR A 107 -14.81 -18.67 -15.61
CA THR A 107 -13.99 -17.65 -16.25
C THR A 107 -12.94 -17.10 -15.28
N ARG A 108 -11.83 -16.57 -15.82
CA ARG A 108 -10.80 -15.90 -15.01
C ARG A 108 -11.39 -14.82 -14.11
N ALA A 109 -12.37 -14.08 -14.63
CA ALA A 109 -12.98 -12.96 -13.93
C ALA A 109 -13.72 -13.42 -12.67
N GLU A 110 -14.49 -14.51 -12.74
CA GLU A 110 -15.22 -15.07 -11.59
C GLU A 110 -14.28 -15.54 -10.48
N VAL A 111 -13.25 -16.31 -10.84
CA VAL A 111 -12.31 -16.85 -9.83
C VAL A 111 -11.53 -15.73 -9.15
N VAL A 112 -11.12 -14.71 -9.90
CA VAL A 112 -10.45 -13.53 -9.35
C VAL A 112 -11.40 -12.71 -8.47
N HIS A 113 -12.65 -12.54 -8.89
CA HIS A 113 -13.66 -11.84 -8.10
C HIS A 113 -13.87 -12.53 -6.73
N ASP A 114 -13.94 -13.86 -6.72
CA ASP A 114 -14.08 -14.63 -5.48
C ASP A 114 -12.85 -14.49 -4.57
N ALA A 115 -11.64 -14.52 -5.13
CA ALA A 115 -10.42 -14.27 -4.36
C ALA A 115 -10.41 -12.87 -3.71
N ILE A 116 -10.91 -11.85 -4.43
CA ILE A 116 -11.06 -10.50 -3.90
C ILE A 116 -12.11 -10.46 -2.79
N GLN A 117 -13.23 -11.18 -2.93
CA GLN A 117 -14.23 -11.29 -1.87
C GLN A 117 -13.64 -11.89 -0.58
N VAL A 118 -12.83 -12.95 -0.70
CA VAL A 118 -12.13 -13.55 0.44
C VAL A 118 -11.20 -12.52 1.10
N ALA A 119 -10.43 -11.76 0.32
CA ALA A 119 -9.58 -10.70 0.85
C ALA A 119 -10.38 -9.59 1.56
N ASN A 120 -11.54 -9.21 1.02
CA ASN A 120 -12.43 -8.22 1.64
C ASN A 120 -13.00 -8.71 2.97
N ILE A 121 -13.37 -9.98 3.05
CA ILE A 121 -13.84 -10.60 4.31
C ILE A 121 -12.68 -10.63 5.32
N ALA A 122 -11.48 -11.02 4.89
CA ALA A 122 -10.29 -10.99 5.75
C ALA A 122 -10.01 -9.58 6.30
N ASP A 123 -10.14 -8.53 5.47
CA ASP A 123 -9.98 -7.13 5.90
C ASP A 123 -10.91 -6.77 7.07
N LEU A 124 -12.13 -7.33 7.13
CA LEU A 124 -13.05 -7.08 8.24
C LEU A 124 -12.47 -7.49 9.59
N TYR A 125 -11.73 -8.60 9.64
CA TYR A 125 -11.07 -9.05 10.86
C TYR A 125 -9.87 -8.17 11.24
N PHE A 126 -9.05 -7.76 10.26
CA PHE A 126 -7.87 -6.92 10.50
C PHE A 126 -8.22 -5.47 10.89
N ARG A 127 -9.41 -4.97 10.52
CA ARG A 127 -9.90 -3.64 10.93
C ARG A 127 -9.91 -3.44 12.44
N THR A 128 -10.20 -4.50 13.20
CA THR A 128 -10.19 -4.45 14.67
C THR A 128 -8.81 -4.13 15.26
N LEU A 129 -7.75 -4.37 14.48
CA LEU A 129 -6.36 -4.10 14.82
C LEU A 129 -5.82 -2.82 14.16
N ASN A 130 -6.70 -1.92 13.70
CA ASN A 130 -6.37 -0.73 12.93
C ASN A 130 -5.43 -1.03 11.73
N THR A 131 -5.61 -2.20 11.12
CA THR A 131 -4.79 -2.68 10.02
C THR A 131 -5.71 -2.96 8.83
N ARG A 132 -5.22 -2.66 7.62
CA ARG A 132 -5.94 -2.85 6.36
C ARG A 132 -5.20 -3.85 5.49
N VAL A 133 -5.93 -4.77 4.89
CA VAL A 133 -5.37 -5.69 3.89
C VAL A 133 -5.53 -5.06 2.51
N SER A 134 -4.43 -4.92 1.78
CA SER A 134 -4.42 -4.35 0.44
C SER A 134 -3.87 -5.37 -0.55
N VAL A 135 -4.72 -5.84 -1.47
CA VAL A 135 -4.28 -6.71 -2.56
C VAL A 135 -3.53 -5.89 -3.59
N VAL A 136 -2.23 -6.14 -3.74
CA VAL A 136 -1.34 -5.41 -4.67
C VAL A 136 -1.08 -6.17 -5.96
N TYR A 137 -1.26 -7.49 -5.95
CA TYR A 137 -1.01 -8.35 -7.10
C TYR A 137 -1.90 -9.60 -7.06
N ILE A 138 -2.32 -10.06 -8.23
CA ILE A 138 -3.03 -11.33 -8.40
C ILE A 138 -2.44 -12.07 -9.59
N GLU A 139 -2.05 -13.33 -9.38
CA GLU A 139 -1.64 -14.26 -10.42
C GLU A 139 -2.54 -15.49 -10.45
N THR A 140 -2.86 -15.99 -11.64
CA THR A 140 -3.76 -17.14 -11.85
C THR A 140 -3.07 -18.23 -12.66
N TRP A 141 -3.08 -19.47 -12.16
CA TRP A 141 -2.49 -20.62 -12.84
C TRP A 141 -3.55 -21.44 -13.59
N GLN A 142 -4.05 -20.92 -14.71
CA GLN A 142 -5.18 -21.54 -15.42
C GLN A 142 -4.83 -22.86 -16.12
N GLN A 143 -3.65 -22.95 -16.72
CA GLN A 143 -3.27 -24.10 -17.56
C GLN A 143 -2.65 -25.24 -16.72
N SER A 144 -1.71 -24.89 -15.86
CA SER A 144 -0.99 -25.83 -15.00
C SER A 144 -0.38 -25.12 -13.80
N ASN A 145 -0.23 -25.88 -12.71
CA ASN A 145 0.42 -25.38 -11.51
C ASN A 145 1.90 -25.12 -11.78
N LYS A 146 2.35 -23.91 -11.42
CA LYS A 146 3.74 -23.48 -11.62
C LYS A 146 4.66 -23.99 -10.51
N ALA A 147 4.10 -24.36 -9.37
CA ALA A 147 4.78 -25.11 -8.33
C ALA A 147 4.10 -26.46 -8.11
N GLN A 148 4.85 -27.44 -7.61
CA GLN A 148 4.33 -28.76 -7.25
C GLN A 148 3.55 -28.67 -5.95
N ILE A 149 2.27 -28.36 -6.07
CA ILE A 149 1.29 -28.21 -5.00
C ILE A 149 0.26 -29.31 -5.25
N ASP A 150 0.40 -30.40 -4.51
CA ASP A 150 -0.45 -31.58 -4.65
C ASP A 150 -1.14 -31.79 -3.31
N GLY A 151 -2.47 -31.92 -3.33
CA GLY A 151 -3.29 -32.02 -2.13
C GLY A 151 -3.04 -33.30 -1.32
N GLY A 152 -2.42 -34.32 -1.92
CA GLY A 152 -2.01 -35.55 -1.24
C GLY A 152 -0.60 -35.52 -0.62
N LYS A 153 0.17 -34.43 -0.77
CA LYS A 153 1.55 -34.33 -0.28
C LYS A 153 1.63 -33.53 1.02
N ASP A 154 2.72 -33.72 1.76
CA ASP A 154 3.02 -32.97 2.97
C ASP A 154 2.96 -31.45 2.75
N ILE A 155 2.17 -30.76 3.56
CA ILE A 155 1.97 -29.30 3.52
C ILE A 155 3.32 -28.56 3.57
N SER A 156 4.26 -29.04 4.38
CA SER A 156 5.60 -28.46 4.50
C SER A 156 6.37 -28.45 3.18
N LYS A 157 6.26 -29.52 2.38
CA LYS A 157 6.92 -29.62 1.07
C LYS A 157 6.24 -28.71 0.06
N ALA A 158 4.90 -28.64 0.09
CA ALA A 158 4.13 -27.73 -0.76
C ALA A 158 4.49 -26.27 -0.50
N ILE A 159 4.61 -25.86 0.77
CA ILE A 159 5.02 -24.50 1.16
C ILE A 159 6.45 -24.21 0.70
N SER A 160 7.39 -25.15 0.87
CA SER A 160 8.76 -24.98 0.38
C SER A 160 8.82 -24.73 -1.13
N ASN A 161 8.11 -25.57 -1.91
CA ASN A 161 8.05 -25.43 -3.37
C ASN A 161 7.41 -24.09 -3.78
N PHE A 162 6.37 -23.66 -3.05
CA PHE A 162 5.70 -22.40 -3.29
C PHE A 162 6.60 -21.19 -2.98
N ASN A 163 7.40 -21.26 -1.91
CA ASN A 163 8.37 -20.23 -1.57
C ASN A 163 9.49 -20.14 -2.61
N ASP A 164 9.99 -21.28 -3.09
CA ASP A 164 10.96 -21.34 -4.18
C ASP A 164 10.43 -20.66 -5.45
N TYR A 165 9.18 -20.93 -5.81
CA TYR A 165 8.53 -20.24 -6.92
C TYR A 165 8.38 -18.73 -6.67
N THR A 166 7.95 -18.33 -5.47
CA THR A 166 7.74 -16.92 -5.10
C THR A 166 9.04 -16.12 -5.18
N SER A 167 10.18 -16.72 -4.84
CA SER A 167 11.49 -16.05 -4.87
C SER A 167 12.08 -15.90 -6.28
N ARG A 168 11.75 -16.81 -7.21
CA ARG A 168 12.40 -16.90 -8.53
C ARG A 168 11.54 -16.43 -9.69
N ASN A 169 10.24 -16.73 -9.65
CA ASN A 169 9.36 -16.63 -10.81
C ASN A 169 8.27 -15.60 -10.63
N LEU A 170 7.91 -15.26 -9.39
CA LEU A 170 6.89 -14.25 -9.14
C LEU A 170 7.40 -12.88 -9.59
N PHE A 171 6.50 -12.10 -10.19
CA PHE A 171 6.79 -10.73 -10.58
C PHE A 171 7.34 -9.93 -9.39
N LYS A 172 8.44 -9.20 -9.60
CA LYS A 172 9.07 -8.38 -8.57
C LYS A 172 8.17 -7.18 -8.28
N ILE A 173 7.38 -7.33 -7.23
CA ILE A 173 6.50 -6.30 -6.65
C ILE A 173 6.77 -6.22 -5.16
N ASP A 174 6.78 -5.00 -4.65
CA ASP A 174 6.80 -4.73 -3.22
C ASP A 174 5.50 -5.23 -2.61
N LYS A 175 5.65 -6.08 -1.59
CA LYS A 175 4.56 -6.75 -0.88
C LYS A 175 5.10 -7.25 0.45
N ASP A 176 4.24 -7.31 1.45
CA ASP A 176 4.55 -7.88 2.76
C ASP A 176 4.36 -9.39 2.78
N THR A 177 3.33 -9.88 2.09
CA THR A 177 2.94 -11.29 2.12
C THR A 177 2.50 -11.81 0.76
N THR A 178 2.63 -13.12 0.55
CA THR A 178 2.10 -13.82 -0.62
C THR A 178 1.26 -14.98 -0.14
N GLN A 179 0.02 -15.08 -0.62
CA GLN A 179 -0.94 -16.10 -0.21
C GLN A 179 -1.34 -16.96 -1.41
N LEU A 180 -1.36 -18.27 -1.20
CA LEU A 180 -1.81 -19.24 -2.17
C LEU A 180 -3.25 -19.67 -1.86
N LEU A 181 -4.12 -19.63 -2.87
CA LEU A 181 -5.49 -20.14 -2.81
C LEU A 181 -5.60 -21.41 -3.65
N THR A 182 -5.97 -22.52 -3.01
CA THR A 182 -6.04 -23.87 -3.62
C THR A 182 -7.38 -24.56 -3.34
#